data_AF-A0A7C1QMQ5-F1
#
_entry.id   AF-A0A7C1QMQ5-F1
#
_cell.length_a   1.000
_cell.length_b   1.000
_cell.length_c   1.000
_cell.angle_alpha   90.00
_cell.angle_beta   90.00
_cell.angle_gamma   90.00
#
_symmetry.space_group_name_H-M   'P 1'
#
loop_
_entity.id
_entity.type
_entity.pdbx_description
1 polymer ?
#
loop_
_entity_poly.entity_id
_entity_poly.type
_entity_poly.pdbx_seq_one_letter_code
_entity_poly.pdbx_strand_id
1 'polypeptide(L)'
;MSVANLKINEKYDFDVINDDDFVGHFALIHRGEILDQAKELYGRENNKVCLKIFYKRPITGDINNYFWGNKSEGKTVLRSSQFQNICYVRDLSPRVYDVFIIVWEDRRCVAQLVEDLGKHKDHSKMDWKTHEETLKKVIEINDEFGGNRTKKLDRFVNNSINGKYVDLQSFGLDKRVYAKYIRDLVDKNLYGRVYQTIPEIGVNEAFRDTGSRLADLGIDEISFEGKTVLDLGCSNGQFCNYAYSRGAKRVVGVDLPWFFEPAFHLSNYLGNFNIDYFPLDLKKTSLGKIRNLTKIEKFDIVFFLSMITHVDFPEYIKELVGELLVFEESGMQTDFMTSGGGSESILNNNFSNVEYRGHSRSHNRKVFWARR
;
A
#
# COMPACT_ATOMS: atom_id res chain seq x y z
N MET A 1 -2.82 -13.03 -2.70
CA MET A 1 -1.68 -12.70 -1.81
C MET A 1 -0.70 -13.85 -1.88
N SER A 2 0.53 -13.61 -2.35
CA SER A 2 1.62 -14.54 -2.08
C SER A 2 1.86 -14.53 -0.57
N VAL A 3 1.93 -15.70 0.05
CA VAL A 3 2.29 -15.80 1.47
C VAL A 3 3.79 -15.90 1.53
N ALA A 4 4.47 -14.81 1.83
CA ALA A 4 5.88 -14.87 2.19
C ALA A 4 6.00 -15.71 3.48
N ASN A 5 6.88 -16.71 3.46
CA ASN A 5 7.24 -17.48 4.65
C ASN A 5 8.64 -17.05 5.08
N LEU A 6 8.74 -16.23 6.12
CA LEU A 6 10.03 -15.92 6.75
C LEU A 6 10.38 -17.04 7.73
N LYS A 7 11.58 -17.61 7.61
CA LYS A 7 12.06 -18.66 8.52
C LYS A 7 13.00 -18.08 9.56
N ILE A 8 12.82 -18.50 10.81
CA ILE A 8 13.60 -18.06 11.96
C ILE A 8 14.39 -19.27 12.45
N ASN A 9 15.72 -19.16 12.44
CA ASN A 9 16.61 -20.23 12.91
C ASN A 9 17.04 -20.06 14.38
N GLU A 10 16.63 -18.99 15.06
CA GLU A 10 17.00 -18.72 16.45
C GLU A 10 15.95 -19.20 17.45
N LYS A 11 16.43 -19.73 18.59
CA LYS A 11 15.63 -19.97 19.79
C LYS A 11 15.37 -18.64 20.48
N TYR A 12 14.30 -17.96 20.09
CA TYR A 12 13.71 -16.96 20.96
C TYR A 12 12.95 -17.71 22.06
N ASP A 13 12.85 -17.17 23.27
CA ASP A 13 12.04 -17.75 24.33
C ASP A 13 10.85 -16.82 24.57
N PHE A 14 9.63 -17.27 24.20
CA PHE A 14 8.41 -16.49 24.46
C PHE A 14 8.18 -16.31 25.97
N ASP A 15 8.79 -17.16 26.82
CA ASP A 15 8.63 -17.11 28.27
C ASP A 15 9.49 -16.00 28.92
N VAL A 16 10.37 -15.34 28.16
CA VAL A 16 11.24 -14.22 28.62
C VAL A 16 10.79 -12.87 28.03
N ILE A 17 9.55 -12.76 27.55
CA ILE A 17 9.03 -11.51 26.99
C ILE A 17 8.75 -10.51 28.12
N ASN A 18 9.33 -9.32 28.01
CA ASN A 18 9.02 -8.21 28.90
C ASN A 18 7.55 -7.79 28.74
N ASP A 19 6.89 -7.47 29.85
CA ASP A 19 5.48 -7.06 29.85
C ASP A 19 5.17 -5.90 28.87
N ASP A 20 6.16 -5.02 28.64
CA ASP A 20 6.07 -3.87 27.73
C ASP A 20 5.87 -4.23 26.24
N ASP A 21 6.10 -5.49 25.86
CA ASP A 21 6.00 -5.95 24.48
C ASP A 21 4.64 -6.59 24.15
N PHE A 22 3.74 -6.75 25.12
CA PHE A 22 2.40 -7.29 24.86
C PHE A 22 1.44 -6.24 24.31
N VAL A 23 0.68 -6.63 23.27
CA VAL A 23 -0.43 -5.83 22.73
C VAL A 23 -1.69 -6.69 22.73
N GLY A 24 -2.55 -6.42 23.71
CA GLY A 24 -3.67 -7.28 24.04
C GLY A 24 -3.22 -8.66 24.55
N HIS A 25 -4.15 -9.62 24.56
CA HIS A 25 -3.85 -10.95 25.10
C HIS A 25 -3.23 -11.92 24.09
N PHE A 26 -3.30 -11.65 22.78
CA PHE A 26 -2.99 -12.63 21.73
C PHE A 26 -1.80 -12.30 20.84
N ALA A 27 -1.20 -11.12 21.01
CA ALA A 27 -0.09 -10.66 20.19
C ALA A 27 1.00 -10.01 21.03
N LEU A 28 2.21 -10.01 20.48
CA LEU A 28 3.37 -9.30 21.01
C LEU A 28 3.99 -8.45 19.91
N ILE A 29 4.78 -7.46 20.32
CA ILE A 29 5.59 -6.63 19.45
C ILE A 29 7.03 -7.14 19.47
N HIS A 30 7.59 -7.36 18.29
CA HIS A 30 8.96 -7.82 18.12
C HIS A 30 9.77 -6.81 17.28
N ARG A 31 10.97 -6.52 17.75
CA ARG A 31 11.92 -5.56 17.15
C ARG A 31 13.35 -6.13 16.99
N GLY A 32 13.50 -7.45 17.06
CA GLY A 32 14.77 -8.15 16.86
C GLY A 32 15.06 -8.47 15.40
N GLU A 33 16.00 -9.38 15.14
CA GLU A 33 16.56 -9.66 13.81
C GLU A 33 15.54 -10.05 12.73
N ILE A 34 14.44 -10.70 13.11
CA ILE A 34 13.37 -11.10 12.20
C ILE A 34 12.73 -9.87 11.54
N LEU A 35 12.67 -8.75 12.27
CA LEU A 35 12.19 -7.49 11.73
C LEU A 35 13.08 -7.01 10.59
N ASP A 36 14.39 -7.21 10.65
CA ASP A 36 15.30 -6.76 9.59
C ASP A 36 15.10 -7.55 8.30
N GLN A 37 14.87 -8.87 8.40
CA GLN A 37 14.49 -9.70 7.25
C GLN A 37 13.14 -9.24 6.66
N ALA A 38 12.15 -8.96 7.50
CA ALA A 38 10.87 -8.44 7.04
C ALA A 38 11.03 -7.06 6.37
N LYS A 39 11.86 -6.18 6.93
CA LYS A 39 12.14 -4.87 6.35
C LYS A 39 12.76 -5.00 4.97
N GLU A 40 13.76 -5.85 4.80
CA GLU A 40 14.38 -6.10 3.49
C GLU A 40 13.36 -6.64 2.48
N LEU A 41 12.60 -7.66 2.86
CA LEU A 41 11.58 -8.29 2.02
C LEU A 41 10.54 -7.27 1.51
N TYR A 42 10.18 -6.30 2.35
CA TYR A 42 9.13 -5.31 2.06
C TYR A 42 9.69 -3.93 1.66
N GLY A 43 11.00 -3.76 1.51
CA GLY A 43 11.64 -2.46 1.19
C GLY A 43 11.38 -1.37 2.24
N ARG A 44 11.43 -1.73 3.52
CA ARG A 44 11.13 -0.91 4.71
C ARG A 44 12.32 -0.73 5.65
N GLU A 45 13.55 -0.93 5.18
CA GLU A 45 14.81 -0.85 5.94
C GLU A 45 14.96 0.50 6.66
N ASN A 46 14.55 1.58 5.98
CA ASN A 46 14.63 2.95 6.48
C ASN A 46 13.35 3.43 7.20
N ASN A 47 12.37 2.55 7.41
CA ASN A 47 11.10 2.90 8.05
C ASN A 47 11.10 2.50 9.54
N LYS A 48 10.39 3.30 10.34
CA LYS A 48 10.12 2.99 11.75
C LYS A 48 8.93 2.01 11.83
N VAL A 49 9.26 0.72 11.78
CA VAL A 49 8.30 -0.40 11.79
C VAL A 49 8.67 -1.46 12.81
N CYS A 50 7.70 -2.28 13.22
CA CYS A 50 7.88 -3.44 14.08
C CYS A 50 7.02 -4.62 13.60
N LEU A 51 7.26 -5.80 14.16
CA LEU A 51 6.42 -6.98 13.92
C LEU A 51 5.39 -7.11 15.03
N LYS A 52 4.12 -7.25 14.67
CA LYS A 52 3.09 -7.71 15.59
C LYS A 52 2.80 -9.18 15.34
N ILE A 53 3.22 -10.04 16.27
CA ILE A 53 3.21 -11.50 16.11
C ILE A 53 2.06 -12.10 16.92
N PHE A 54 1.18 -12.83 16.23
CA PHE A 54 0.03 -13.54 16.83
C PHE A 54 0.45 -14.94 17.29
N TYR A 55 1.17 -15.02 18.41
CA TYR A 55 1.90 -16.23 18.81
C TYR A 55 1.07 -17.30 19.54
N LYS A 56 -0.02 -16.92 20.22
CA LYS A 56 -0.78 -17.85 21.09
C LYS A 56 -1.44 -19.00 20.34
N ARG A 57 -1.68 -18.86 19.05
CA ARG A 57 -2.35 -19.87 18.22
C ARG A 57 -1.56 -20.04 16.93
N PRO A 58 -0.63 -21.00 16.85
CA PRO A 58 0.03 -21.29 15.60
C PRO A 58 -0.98 -21.62 14.50
N ILE A 59 -0.72 -21.15 13.29
CA ILE A 59 -1.57 -21.37 12.12
C ILE A 59 -1.30 -22.73 11.49
N THR A 60 -2.35 -23.52 11.27
CA THR A 60 -2.27 -24.80 10.56
C THR A 60 -2.81 -24.76 9.14
N GLY A 61 -3.53 -23.69 8.76
CA GLY A 61 -4.20 -23.55 7.48
C GLY A 61 -3.86 -22.26 6.73
N ASP A 62 -4.84 -21.78 5.97
CA ASP A 62 -4.75 -20.54 5.19
C ASP A 62 -4.82 -19.29 6.11
N ILE A 63 -3.88 -18.36 5.91
CA ILE A 63 -3.79 -17.07 6.60
C ILE A 63 -5.09 -16.25 6.49
N ASN A 64 -5.82 -16.38 5.39
CA ASN A 64 -7.10 -15.70 5.16
C ASN A 64 -8.18 -16.10 6.17
N ASN A 65 -8.03 -17.27 6.81
CA ASN A 65 -8.97 -17.81 7.79
C ASN A 65 -8.48 -17.65 9.24
N TYR A 66 -7.32 -17.04 9.46
CA TYR A 66 -6.75 -16.89 10.79
C TYR A 66 -7.43 -15.77 11.57
N PHE A 67 -8.05 -16.09 12.70
CA PHE A 67 -8.76 -15.14 13.56
C PHE A 67 -7.82 -14.41 14.51
N TRP A 68 -7.97 -13.09 14.59
CA TRP A 68 -7.39 -12.30 15.67
C TRP A 68 -8.23 -12.56 16.93
N GLY A 69 -7.64 -13.23 17.92
CA GLY A 69 -8.32 -13.59 19.16
C GLY A 69 -9.22 -14.82 19.03
N ASN A 70 -10.34 -14.86 19.75
CA ASN A 70 -11.28 -15.98 19.74
C ASN A 70 -12.21 -15.93 18.52
N LYS A 71 -12.47 -17.08 17.89
CA LYS A 71 -13.38 -17.18 16.72
C LYS A 71 -14.79 -16.63 17.00
N SER A 72 -15.26 -16.72 18.24
CA SER A 72 -16.56 -16.19 18.68
C SER A 72 -16.59 -14.66 18.81
N GLU A 73 -15.43 -14.02 18.96
CA GLU A 73 -15.31 -12.61 19.38
C GLU A 73 -14.49 -11.76 18.40
N GLY A 74 -13.74 -12.39 17.51
CA GLY A 74 -12.78 -11.74 16.63
C GLY A 74 -13.12 -11.84 15.14
N LYS A 75 -12.46 -11.00 14.35
CA LYS A 75 -12.41 -11.12 12.89
C LYS A 75 -11.10 -11.79 12.46
N THR A 76 -11.02 -12.18 11.20
CA THR A 76 -9.74 -12.62 10.61
C THR A 76 -8.72 -11.50 10.68
N VAL A 77 -7.45 -11.80 10.95
CA VAL A 77 -6.36 -10.80 11.00
C VAL A 77 -6.38 -9.92 9.75
N LEU A 78 -6.56 -10.50 8.57
CA LEU A 78 -6.65 -9.74 7.32
C LEU A 78 -7.76 -8.67 7.35
N ARG A 79 -8.99 -9.04 7.71
CA ARG A 79 -10.12 -8.07 7.80
C ARG A 79 -9.88 -6.98 8.85
N SER A 80 -9.31 -7.35 9.99
CA SER A 80 -8.94 -6.38 11.02
C SER A 80 -7.80 -5.46 10.55
N SER A 81 -6.82 -5.97 9.79
CA SER A 81 -5.76 -5.15 9.17
C SER A 81 -6.34 -4.15 8.16
N GLN A 82 -7.31 -4.57 7.34
CA GLN A 82 -8.00 -3.67 6.41
C GLN A 82 -8.70 -2.53 7.16
N PHE A 83 -9.40 -2.85 8.25
CA PHE A 83 -10.05 -1.86 9.08
C PHE A 83 -9.03 -0.94 9.78
N GLN A 84 -7.96 -1.51 10.32
CA GLN A 84 -6.86 -0.78 10.93
C GLN A 84 -6.24 0.24 9.97
N ASN A 85 -6.07 -0.11 8.70
CA ASN A 85 -5.55 0.83 7.71
C ASN A 85 -6.53 1.99 7.39
N ILE A 86 -7.84 1.77 7.51
CA ILE A 86 -8.82 2.88 7.42
C ILE A 86 -8.70 3.81 8.63
N CYS A 87 -8.57 3.25 9.83
CA CYS A 87 -8.34 4.03 11.04
C CYS A 87 -7.00 4.80 10.99
N TYR A 88 -5.98 4.25 10.35
CA TYR A 88 -4.68 4.91 10.14
C TYR A 88 -4.81 6.22 9.34
N VAL A 89 -5.63 6.26 8.28
CA VAL A 89 -5.85 7.48 7.48
C VAL A 89 -6.45 8.62 8.33
N ARG A 90 -7.12 8.28 9.43
CA ARG A 90 -7.68 9.24 10.41
C ARG A 90 -6.79 9.41 11.65
N ASP A 91 -5.55 8.94 11.59
CA ASP A 91 -4.55 8.98 12.68
C ASP A 91 -4.98 8.25 13.98
N LEU A 92 -5.86 7.25 13.88
CA LEU A 92 -6.39 6.54 15.05
C LEU A 92 -5.71 5.21 15.35
N SER A 93 -4.91 4.69 14.42
CA SER A 93 -4.23 3.40 14.57
C SER A 93 -2.91 3.39 13.78
N PRO A 94 -1.95 2.50 14.11
CA PRO A 94 -0.75 2.36 13.30
C PRO A 94 -1.08 1.75 11.94
N ARG A 95 -0.32 2.13 10.91
CA ARG A 95 -0.43 1.50 9.60
C ARG A 95 0.02 0.04 9.63
N VAL A 96 -0.69 -0.82 8.91
CA VAL A 96 -0.26 -2.18 8.54
C VAL A 96 0.31 -2.14 7.12
N TYR A 97 1.53 -2.63 6.96
CA TYR A 97 2.25 -2.70 5.68
C TYR A 97 2.13 -4.06 5.01
N ASP A 98 2.04 -5.16 5.77
CA ASP A 98 1.63 -6.46 5.24
C ASP A 98 1.19 -7.43 6.35
N VAL A 99 0.60 -8.57 5.97
CA VAL A 99 0.26 -9.71 6.82
C VAL A 99 0.86 -10.98 6.22
N PHE A 100 1.71 -11.68 6.96
CA PHE A 100 2.45 -12.84 6.46
C PHE A 100 2.63 -13.91 7.55
N ILE A 101 3.24 -15.03 7.17
CA ILE A 101 3.55 -16.12 8.10
C ILE A 101 5.04 -16.07 8.42
N ILE A 102 5.34 -16.09 9.73
CA ILE A 102 6.67 -16.41 10.23
C ILE A 102 6.69 -17.88 10.66
N VAL A 103 7.78 -18.56 10.35
CA VAL A 103 8.08 -19.90 10.85
C VAL A 103 9.13 -19.75 11.93
N TRP A 104 8.75 -20.06 13.17
CA TRP A 104 9.62 -20.06 14.33
C TRP A 104 9.67 -21.48 14.88
N GLU A 105 10.85 -22.11 14.81
CA GLU A 105 11.02 -23.54 15.07
C GLU A 105 10.04 -24.33 14.19
N ASP A 106 9.18 -25.16 14.79
CA ASP A 106 8.13 -25.90 14.10
C ASP A 106 6.76 -25.20 14.15
N ARG A 107 6.71 -23.98 14.66
CA ARG A 107 5.47 -23.18 14.78
C ARG A 107 5.36 -22.18 13.63
N ARG A 108 4.19 -22.13 13.02
CA ARG A 108 3.83 -21.10 12.05
C ARG A 108 2.98 -20.07 12.77
N CYS A 109 3.39 -18.82 12.78
CA CYS A 109 2.63 -17.73 13.40
C CYS A 109 2.26 -16.70 12.35
N VAL A 110 1.06 -16.13 12.47
CA VAL A 110 0.72 -14.95 11.66
C VAL A 110 1.41 -13.73 12.26
N ALA A 111 1.92 -12.86 11.40
CA ALA A 111 2.51 -11.59 11.78
C ALA A 111 1.98 -10.45 10.91
N GLN A 112 1.94 -9.24 11.47
CA GLN A 112 1.80 -8.00 10.72
C GLN A 112 3.13 -7.24 10.75
N LEU A 113 3.54 -6.66 9.62
CA LEU A 113 4.51 -5.57 9.61
C LEU A 113 3.74 -4.26 9.83
N VAL A 114 4.01 -3.55 10.92
CA VAL A 114 3.23 -2.37 11.33
C VAL A 114 4.10 -1.18 11.64
N GLU A 115 3.54 0.02 11.57
CA GLU A 115 4.17 1.25 12.07
C GLU A 115 4.53 1.10 13.56
N ASP A 116 5.80 1.39 13.90
CA ASP A 116 6.25 1.29 15.28
C ASP A 116 5.97 2.58 16.05
N LEU A 117 4.94 2.50 16.89
CA LEU A 117 4.52 3.57 17.77
C LEU A 117 5.47 3.77 18.97
N GLY A 118 6.51 2.94 19.11
CA GLY A 118 7.41 2.90 20.27
C GLY A 118 6.95 1.91 21.33
N LYS A 119 7.67 1.88 22.46
CA LYS A 119 7.29 1.05 23.60
C LYS A 119 6.02 1.59 24.25
N HIS A 120 5.23 0.68 24.79
CA HIS A 120 4.14 1.06 25.68
C HIS A 120 4.75 1.83 26.85
N LYS A 121 4.41 3.11 27.02
CA LYS A 121 4.76 3.80 28.27
C LYS A 121 3.89 3.18 29.37
N ASP A 122 4.47 3.00 30.55
CA ASP A 122 3.81 2.65 31.81
C ASP A 122 2.29 2.87 31.77
N HIS A 123 1.51 1.78 31.73
CA HIS A 123 0.04 1.80 31.60
C HIS A 123 -0.62 2.70 32.65
N SER A 124 0.03 2.91 33.80
CA SER A 124 -0.48 3.80 34.86
C SER A 124 -0.50 5.28 34.45
N LYS A 125 0.21 5.66 33.38
CA LYS A 125 0.30 7.04 32.88
C LYS A 125 -0.54 7.28 31.63
N MET A 126 -1.29 6.29 31.16
CA MET A 126 -2.13 6.45 29.99
C MET A 126 -3.40 7.21 30.35
N ASP A 127 -3.67 8.28 29.60
CA ASP A 127 -4.90 9.06 29.78
C ASP A 127 -6.11 8.26 29.29
N TRP A 128 -6.90 7.74 30.24
CA TRP A 128 -8.14 7.01 29.98
C TRP A 128 -9.09 7.81 29.09
N LYS A 129 -9.10 9.15 29.23
CA LYS A 129 -9.92 10.03 28.40
C LYS A 129 -9.50 9.95 26.92
N THR A 130 -8.21 10.09 26.64
CA THR A 130 -7.65 9.93 25.28
C THR A 130 -7.97 8.55 24.70
N HIS A 131 -7.87 7.47 25.50
CA HIS A 131 -8.23 6.12 25.06
C HIS A 131 -9.71 6.00 24.65
N GLU A 132 -10.64 6.41 25.52
CA GLU A 132 -12.08 6.36 25.24
C GLU A 132 -12.47 7.24 24.05
N GLU A 133 -11.88 8.43 23.91
CA GLU A 133 -12.10 9.31 22.74
C GLU A 133 -11.62 8.65 21.44
N THR A 134 -10.46 7.99 21.46
CA THR A 134 -9.93 7.26 20.31
C THR A 134 -10.82 6.08 19.96
N LEU A 135 -11.17 5.26 20.94
CA LEU A 135 -12.05 4.10 20.75
C LEU A 135 -13.43 4.52 20.21
N LYS A 136 -14.00 5.62 20.71
CA LYS A 136 -15.25 6.17 20.20
C LYS A 136 -15.17 6.48 18.71
N LYS A 137 -14.10 7.17 18.28
CA LYS A 137 -13.88 7.47 16.84
C LYS A 137 -13.67 6.20 16.01
N VAL A 138 -12.97 5.20 16.55
CA VAL A 138 -12.82 3.89 15.88
C VAL A 138 -14.19 3.21 15.70
N ILE A 139 -15.08 3.27 16.69
CA ILE A 139 -16.45 2.75 16.59
C ILE A 139 -17.25 3.51 15.52
N GLU A 140 -17.14 4.84 15.48
CA GLU A 140 -17.81 5.67 14.47
C GLU A 140 -17.37 5.29 13.05
N ILE A 141 -16.07 5.07 12.82
CA ILE A 141 -15.56 4.55 11.53
C ILE A 141 -16.14 3.17 11.23
N ASN A 142 -16.14 2.26 12.21
CA ASN A 142 -16.72 0.93 11.99
C ASN A 142 -18.17 1.03 11.51
N ASP A 143 -18.96 1.90 12.13
CA ASP A 143 -20.38 2.06 11.81
C ASP A 143 -20.58 2.72 10.44
N GLU A 144 -19.71 3.66 10.05
CA GLU A 144 -19.68 4.28 8.71
C GLU A 144 -19.50 3.23 7.59
N PHE A 145 -18.63 2.24 7.80
CA PHE A 145 -18.35 1.20 6.80
C PHE A 145 -19.18 -0.09 6.99
N GLY A 146 -20.34 0.01 7.63
CA GLY A 146 -21.28 -1.10 7.83
C GLY A 146 -20.72 -2.23 8.69
N GLY A 147 -19.76 -1.92 9.55
CA GLY A 147 -18.96 -2.90 10.26
C GLY A 147 -19.77 -3.69 11.30
N ASN A 148 -19.62 -5.00 11.26
CA ASN A 148 -20.22 -5.90 12.23
C ASN A 148 -19.27 -6.08 13.41
N ARG A 149 -19.28 -5.16 14.39
CA ARG A 149 -18.51 -5.32 15.62
C ARG A 149 -19.06 -6.46 16.50
N THR A 150 -18.20 -7.10 17.30
CA THR A 150 -18.68 -8.05 18.29
C THR A 150 -19.33 -7.33 19.47
N LYS A 151 -20.30 -7.98 20.14
CA LYS A 151 -21.10 -7.34 21.20
C LYS A 151 -20.27 -6.92 22.41
N LYS A 152 -19.13 -7.58 22.64
CA LYS A 152 -18.23 -7.31 23.75
C LYS A 152 -16.96 -6.63 23.21
N LEU A 153 -16.92 -5.31 23.33
CA LEU A 153 -15.73 -4.52 23.05
C LEU A 153 -14.79 -4.59 24.26
N ASP A 154 -13.54 -4.91 23.99
CA ASP A 154 -12.48 -4.81 24.98
C ASP A 154 -12.02 -3.36 25.11
N ARG A 155 -12.22 -2.78 26.29
CA ARG A 155 -11.91 -1.38 26.62
C ARG A 155 -10.67 -1.24 27.49
N PHE A 156 -9.82 -2.26 27.58
CA PHE A 156 -8.58 -2.11 28.33
C PHE A 156 -7.65 -1.09 27.67
N VAL A 157 -7.01 -0.23 28.47
CA VAL A 157 -6.07 0.81 27.99
C VAL A 157 -4.87 0.24 27.25
N ASN A 158 -4.50 -1.01 27.53
CA ASN A 158 -3.42 -1.73 26.81
C ASN A 158 -3.75 -2.00 25.33
N ASN A 159 -4.98 -1.70 24.90
CA ASN A 159 -5.37 -1.71 23.49
C ASN A 159 -5.02 -0.40 22.78
N SER A 160 -4.27 0.50 23.41
CA SER A 160 -3.76 1.73 22.81
C SER A 160 -2.26 1.93 23.06
N ILE A 161 -1.56 2.56 22.12
CA ILE A 161 -0.17 3.02 22.30
C ILE A 161 -0.08 4.46 21.78
N ASN A 162 0.41 5.38 22.61
CA ASN A 162 0.59 6.79 22.27
C ASN A 162 -0.65 7.43 21.62
N GLY A 163 -1.83 7.17 22.19
CA GLY A 163 -3.11 7.71 21.70
C GLY A 163 -3.69 7.02 20.47
N LYS A 164 -3.02 6.01 19.90
CA LYS A 164 -3.54 5.21 18.80
C LYS A 164 -4.06 3.88 19.30
N TYR A 165 -5.17 3.40 18.76
CA TYR A 165 -5.76 2.10 19.07
C TYR A 165 -5.07 1.00 18.26
N VAL A 166 -4.63 -0.06 18.94
CA VAL A 166 -3.77 -1.11 18.39
C VAL A 166 -4.41 -2.51 18.44
N ASP A 167 -5.51 -2.71 19.17
CA ASP A 167 -6.24 -3.98 19.20
C ASP A 167 -7.58 -3.94 18.45
N LEU A 168 -7.55 -4.22 17.14
CA LEU A 168 -8.74 -4.15 16.28
C LEU A 168 -9.41 -5.51 16.05
N GLN A 169 -9.22 -6.49 16.94
CA GLN A 169 -9.78 -7.84 16.78
C GLN A 169 -11.29 -7.87 16.63
N SER A 170 -12.01 -6.99 17.34
CA SER A 170 -13.48 -6.93 17.33
C SER A 170 -14.06 -6.20 16.13
N PHE A 171 -13.21 -5.60 15.29
CA PHE A 171 -13.62 -4.72 14.20
C PHE A 171 -13.38 -5.35 12.84
N GLY A 172 -14.28 -5.04 11.91
CA GLY A 172 -14.16 -5.47 10.53
C GLY A 172 -15.26 -4.87 9.67
N LEU A 173 -14.98 -4.82 8.38
CA LEU A 173 -15.79 -4.07 7.41
C LEU A 173 -16.84 -4.96 6.74
N ASP A 174 -17.96 -4.37 6.37
CA ASP A 174 -18.81 -4.96 5.33
C ASP A 174 -18.19 -4.67 3.96
N LYS A 175 -17.77 -5.74 3.26
CA LYS A 175 -17.09 -5.60 1.96
C LYS A 175 -17.95 -4.94 0.89
N ARG A 176 -19.28 -5.06 0.94
CA ARG A 176 -20.18 -4.45 -0.06
C ARG A 176 -20.30 -2.95 0.19
N VAL A 177 -20.45 -2.55 1.45
CA VAL A 177 -20.49 -1.13 1.85
C VAL A 177 -19.16 -0.47 1.51
N TYR A 178 -18.03 -1.10 1.86
CA TYR A 178 -16.72 -0.54 1.58
C TYR A 178 -16.41 -0.46 0.07
N ALA A 179 -16.78 -1.47 -0.72
CA ALA A 179 -16.66 -1.41 -2.18
C ALA A 179 -17.52 -0.29 -2.79
N LYS A 180 -18.73 -0.08 -2.26
CA LYS A 180 -19.58 1.05 -2.68
C LYS A 180 -18.91 2.38 -2.37
N TYR A 181 -18.38 2.55 -1.16
CA TYR A 181 -17.66 3.76 -0.78
C TYR A 181 -16.51 4.07 -1.74
N ILE A 182 -15.69 3.07 -2.09
CA ILE A 182 -14.59 3.25 -3.06
C ILE A 182 -15.13 3.66 -4.44
N ARG A 183 -16.20 3.02 -4.93
CA ARG A 183 -16.85 3.42 -6.20
C ARG A 183 -17.36 4.86 -6.20
N ASP A 184 -17.77 5.37 -5.04
CA ASP A 184 -18.23 6.75 -4.91
C ASP A 184 -17.04 7.74 -4.89
N LEU A 185 -15.85 7.29 -4.47
CA LEU A 185 -14.60 8.07 -4.48
C LEU A 185 -13.85 8.06 -5.81
N VAL A 186 -13.93 6.95 -6.58
CA VAL A 186 -13.05 6.79 -7.75
C VAL A 186 -13.25 7.91 -8.75
N ASP A 187 -12.12 8.39 -9.26
CA ASP A 187 -12.08 9.60 -10.07
C ASP A 187 -12.94 9.49 -11.33
N LYS A 188 -13.67 10.57 -11.60
CA LYS A 188 -14.46 10.77 -12.80
C LYS A 188 -13.70 11.72 -13.70
N ASN A 189 -13.52 11.33 -14.96
CA ASN A 189 -12.94 12.18 -15.98
C ASN A 189 -13.80 13.45 -16.23
N LEU A 190 -13.32 14.32 -17.13
CA LEU A 190 -14.02 15.54 -17.56
C LEU A 190 -15.46 15.33 -18.09
N TYR A 191 -15.83 14.09 -18.42
CA TYR A 191 -17.16 13.71 -18.90
C TYR A 191 -18.00 13.00 -17.82
N GLY A 192 -17.57 13.02 -16.56
CA GLY A 192 -18.27 12.39 -15.44
C GLY A 192 -18.19 10.86 -15.43
N ARG A 193 -17.39 10.23 -16.31
CA ARG A 193 -17.20 8.77 -16.38
C ARG A 193 -16.00 8.36 -15.53
N VAL A 194 -16.07 7.21 -14.87
CA VAL A 194 -14.91 6.67 -14.17
C VAL A 194 -13.73 6.55 -15.12
N TYR A 195 -12.56 6.99 -14.69
CA TYR A 195 -11.39 7.07 -15.57
C TYR A 195 -10.89 5.69 -16.02
N GLN A 196 -10.90 4.69 -15.13
CA GLN A 196 -10.33 3.36 -15.36
C GLN A 196 -11.27 2.25 -14.87
N THR A 197 -11.27 1.10 -15.54
CA THR A 197 -11.99 -0.09 -15.08
C THR A 197 -11.36 -0.64 -13.80
N ILE A 198 -12.20 -1.05 -12.85
CA ILE A 198 -11.84 -1.68 -11.57
C ILE A 198 -12.86 -2.80 -11.28
N PRO A 199 -12.73 -3.97 -11.92
CA PRO A 199 -13.68 -5.06 -11.81
C PRO A 199 -13.90 -5.55 -10.38
N GLU A 200 -12.88 -5.47 -9.52
CA GLU A 200 -12.89 -5.95 -8.13
C GLU A 200 -13.91 -5.23 -7.24
N ILE A 201 -14.27 -4.00 -7.61
CA ILE A 201 -15.33 -3.23 -6.97
C ILE A 201 -16.53 -3.03 -7.91
N GLY A 202 -16.62 -3.75 -9.03
CA GLY A 202 -17.75 -3.71 -9.95
C GLY A 202 -17.77 -2.52 -10.93
N VAL A 203 -16.63 -1.85 -11.16
CA VAL A 203 -16.50 -0.83 -12.21
C VAL A 203 -16.00 -1.52 -13.50
N ASN A 204 -16.93 -2.04 -14.29
CA ASN A 204 -16.60 -2.79 -15.51
C ASN A 204 -16.54 -1.92 -16.77
N GLU A 205 -17.12 -0.72 -16.73
CA GLU A 205 -17.12 0.24 -17.84
C GLU A 205 -16.47 1.55 -17.38
N ALA A 206 -15.51 2.04 -18.16
CA ALA A 206 -14.77 3.24 -17.84
C ALA A 206 -14.24 3.90 -19.12
N PHE A 207 -13.67 5.09 -18.98
CA PHE A 207 -13.01 5.78 -20.10
C PHE A 207 -11.78 5.02 -20.61
N ARG A 208 -11.05 4.34 -19.73
CA ARG A 208 -9.94 3.45 -20.08
C ARG A 208 -10.20 2.04 -19.55
N ASP A 209 -10.04 1.06 -20.43
CA ASP A 209 -9.90 -0.34 -20.04
C ASP A 209 -8.49 -0.57 -19.50
N THR A 210 -8.39 -0.82 -18.19
CA THR A 210 -7.13 -1.08 -17.51
C THR A 210 -6.45 -2.35 -18.01
N GLY A 211 -7.21 -3.42 -18.28
CA GLY A 211 -6.66 -4.71 -18.72
C GLY A 211 -6.06 -4.62 -20.11
N SER A 212 -6.80 -4.03 -21.06
CA SER A 212 -6.28 -3.78 -22.40
C SER A 212 -5.04 -2.88 -22.38
N ARG A 213 -5.02 -1.86 -21.51
CA ARG A 213 -3.91 -0.92 -21.38
C ARG A 213 -2.65 -1.57 -20.80
N LEU A 214 -2.77 -2.52 -19.86
CA LEU A 214 -1.61 -3.27 -19.34
C LEU A 214 -0.88 -4.01 -20.48
N ALA A 215 -1.64 -4.73 -21.32
CA ALA A 215 -1.10 -5.45 -22.47
C ALA A 215 -0.48 -4.49 -23.50
N ASP A 216 -1.17 -3.38 -23.81
CA ASP A 216 -0.68 -2.38 -24.78
C ASP A 216 0.63 -1.73 -24.36
N LEU A 217 0.83 -1.56 -23.05
CA LEU A 217 2.04 -0.98 -22.48
C LEU A 217 3.19 -2.00 -22.36
N GLY A 218 2.94 -3.27 -22.70
CA GLY A 218 3.85 -4.38 -22.48
C GLY A 218 4.08 -4.70 -20.99
N ILE A 219 3.26 -4.16 -20.08
CA ILE A 219 3.52 -4.25 -18.64
C ILE A 219 3.49 -5.71 -18.15
N ASP A 220 2.72 -6.58 -18.80
CA ASP A 220 2.67 -8.01 -18.50
C ASP A 220 4.01 -8.74 -18.75
N GLU A 221 4.90 -8.15 -19.55
CA GLU A 221 6.24 -8.69 -19.86
C GLU A 221 7.30 -8.27 -18.82
N ILE A 222 6.97 -7.35 -17.91
CA ILE A 222 7.90 -6.85 -16.89
C ILE A 222 7.90 -7.79 -15.68
N SER A 223 9.09 -8.19 -15.24
CA SER A 223 9.27 -8.90 -13.96
C SER A 223 9.26 -7.89 -12.81
N PHE A 224 8.25 -7.97 -11.95
CA PHE A 224 8.12 -7.13 -10.75
C PHE A 224 8.72 -7.76 -9.50
N GLU A 225 9.03 -9.05 -9.50
CA GLU A 225 9.51 -9.79 -8.32
C GLU A 225 10.71 -9.09 -7.65
N GLY A 226 10.54 -8.72 -6.38
CA GLY A 226 11.59 -8.05 -5.59
C GLY A 226 11.89 -6.60 -6.00
N LYS A 227 11.15 -6.02 -6.95
CA LYS A 227 11.40 -4.67 -7.48
C LYS A 227 10.67 -3.57 -6.72
N THR A 228 11.30 -2.41 -6.66
CA THR A 228 10.70 -1.14 -6.27
C THR A 228 10.06 -0.47 -7.48
N VAL A 229 8.84 0.03 -7.32
CA VAL A 229 8.08 0.65 -8.41
C VAL A 229 7.59 2.03 -7.99
N LEU A 230 7.73 3.02 -8.87
CA LEU A 230 7.17 4.35 -8.73
C LEU A 230 6.18 4.63 -9.86
N ASP A 231 4.96 5.03 -9.54
CA ASP A 231 3.94 5.46 -10.50
C ASP A 231 3.67 6.96 -10.35
N LEU A 232 4.10 7.74 -11.34
CA LEU A 232 3.93 9.19 -11.38
C LEU A 232 2.64 9.52 -12.14
N GLY A 233 1.66 10.08 -11.43
CA GLY A 233 0.30 10.25 -11.94
C GLY A 233 -0.52 8.97 -11.78
N CYS A 234 -0.48 8.37 -10.59
CA CYS A 234 -1.01 7.03 -10.35
C CYS A 234 -2.55 6.94 -10.41
N SER A 235 -3.27 8.07 -10.44
CA SER A 235 -4.73 8.14 -10.38
C SER A 235 -5.28 7.30 -9.22
N ASN A 236 -6.20 6.37 -9.49
CA ASN A 236 -6.77 5.47 -8.48
C ASN A 236 -5.85 4.27 -8.14
N GLY A 237 -4.60 4.25 -8.61
CA GLY A 237 -3.57 3.30 -8.18
C GLY A 237 -3.62 1.92 -8.85
N GLN A 238 -4.29 1.75 -9.99
CA GLN A 238 -4.45 0.44 -10.66
C GLN A 238 -3.11 -0.17 -11.07
N PHE A 239 -2.18 0.61 -11.65
CA PHE A 239 -0.86 0.11 -12.02
C PHE A 239 -0.01 -0.20 -10.79
N CYS A 240 -0.16 0.57 -9.70
CA CYS A 240 0.47 0.24 -8.43
C CYS A 240 0.00 -1.13 -7.90
N ASN A 241 -1.32 -1.34 -7.88
CA ASN A 241 -1.92 -2.59 -7.44
C ASN A 241 -1.52 -3.77 -8.32
N TYR A 242 -1.48 -3.56 -9.63
CA TYR A 242 -0.98 -4.56 -10.57
C TYR A 242 0.47 -4.93 -10.25
N ALA A 243 1.39 -3.96 -10.21
CA ALA A 243 2.80 -4.21 -9.91
C ALA A 243 3.01 -4.96 -8.58
N TYR A 244 2.30 -4.56 -7.52
CA TYR A 244 2.35 -5.25 -6.23
C TYR A 244 1.85 -6.70 -6.33
N SER A 245 0.72 -6.93 -7.01
CA SER A 245 0.18 -8.28 -7.22
C SER A 245 1.11 -9.20 -8.00
N ARG A 246 2.10 -8.63 -8.72
CA ARG A 246 3.11 -9.33 -9.52
C ARG A 246 4.46 -9.49 -8.79
N GLY A 247 4.51 -9.20 -7.49
CA GLY A 247 5.68 -9.47 -6.65
C GLY A 247 6.59 -8.25 -6.39
N ALA A 248 6.18 -7.03 -6.75
CA ALA A 248 6.93 -5.84 -6.38
C ALA A 248 7.11 -5.76 -4.86
N LYS A 249 8.36 -5.65 -4.40
CA LYS A 249 8.66 -5.57 -2.96
C LYS A 249 8.07 -4.34 -2.31
N ARG A 250 8.03 -3.21 -3.04
CA ARG A 250 7.44 -1.94 -2.59
C ARG A 250 7.00 -1.11 -3.77
N VAL A 251 5.81 -0.53 -3.66
CA VAL A 251 5.25 0.32 -4.70
C VAL A 251 4.90 1.69 -4.12
N VAL A 252 5.18 2.74 -4.89
CA VAL A 252 4.87 4.12 -4.53
C VAL A 252 4.04 4.75 -5.64
N GLY A 253 2.85 5.24 -5.32
CA GLY A 253 2.05 6.10 -6.20
C GLY A 253 2.16 7.56 -5.79
N VAL A 254 2.30 8.45 -6.77
CA VAL A 254 2.33 9.90 -6.56
C VAL A 254 1.30 10.55 -7.46
N ASP A 255 0.40 11.33 -6.89
CA ASP A 255 -0.57 12.13 -7.64
C ASP A 255 -1.10 13.29 -6.78
N LEU A 256 -1.98 14.12 -7.36
CA LEU A 256 -2.63 15.24 -6.69
C LEU A 256 -3.44 14.78 -5.47
N PRO A 257 -3.65 15.65 -4.46
CA PRO A 257 -4.21 15.24 -3.17
C PRO A 257 -5.53 14.48 -3.20
N TRP A 258 -6.42 14.78 -4.14
CA TRP A 258 -7.73 14.12 -4.25
C TRP A 258 -7.67 12.67 -4.76
N PHE A 259 -6.53 12.22 -5.31
CA PHE A 259 -6.33 10.82 -5.71
C PHE A 259 -5.83 9.93 -4.57
N PHE A 260 -5.38 10.51 -3.45
CA PHE A 260 -4.84 9.75 -2.33
C PHE A 260 -5.87 8.77 -1.75
N GLU A 261 -7.05 9.27 -1.36
CA GLU A 261 -8.08 8.44 -0.74
C GLU A 261 -8.56 7.29 -1.65
N PRO A 262 -8.98 7.50 -2.91
CA PRO A 262 -9.44 6.39 -3.75
C PRO A 262 -8.35 5.35 -3.98
N ALA A 263 -7.09 5.76 -4.21
CA ALA A 263 -5.99 4.83 -4.46
C ALA A 263 -5.60 4.02 -3.21
N PHE A 264 -5.53 4.69 -2.06
CA PHE A 264 -5.28 4.03 -0.78
C PHE A 264 -6.40 3.03 -0.44
N HIS A 265 -7.65 3.46 -0.53
CA HIS A 265 -8.79 2.62 -0.16
C HIS A 265 -8.95 1.42 -1.09
N LEU A 266 -8.70 1.58 -2.40
CA LEU A 266 -8.68 0.47 -3.35
C LEU A 266 -7.60 -0.55 -2.98
N SER A 267 -6.36 -0.11 -2.75
CA SER A 267 -5.26 -1.01 -2.39
C SER A 267 -5.53 -1.75 -1.08
N ASN A 268 -6.05 -1.03 -0.08
CA ASN A 268 -6.46 -1.62 1.19
C ASN A 268 -7.59 -2.65 1.03
N TYR A 269 -8.58 -2.38 0.17
CA TYR A 269 -9.66 -3.31 -0.15
C TYR A 269 -9.15 -4.61 -0.78
N LEU A 270 -8.15 -4.50 -1.66
CA LEU A 270 -7.50 -5.62 -2.33
C LEU A 270 -6.54 -6.41 -1.43
N GLY A 271 -6.18 -5.86 -0.26
CA GLY A 271 -5.18 -6.47 0.63
C GLY A 271 -3.73 -6.14 0.23
N ASN A 272 -3.55 -5.14 -0.63
CA ASN A 272 -2.25 -4.70 -1.12
C ASN A 272 -1.71 -3.59 -0.20
N PHE A 273 -1.28 -3.98 1.00
CA PHE A 273 -0.97 -3.04 2.07
C PHE A 273 0.37 -2.29 1.90
N ASN A 274 1.32 -2.89 1.17
CA ASN A 274 2.68 -2.34 1.02
C ASN A 274 2.82 -1.37 -0.17
N ILE A 275 1.76 -0.61 -0.46
CA ILE A 275 1.75 0.46 -1.46
C ILE A 275 1.65 1.81 -0.74
N ASP A 276 2.62 2.70 -0.96
CA ASP A 276 2.57 4.06 -0.42
C ASP A 276 1.95 5.02 -1.43
N TYR A 277 1.04 5.89 -0.99
CA TYR A 277 0.50 6.97 -1.82
C TYR A 277 0.88 8.32 -1.22
N PHE A 278 1.46 9.19 -2.04
CA PHE A 278 1.84 10.54 -1.61
C PHE A 278 1.06 11.61 -2.39
N PRO A 279 0.32 12.50 -1.70
CA PRO A 279 -0.41 13.59 -2.33
C PRO A 279 0.53 14.73 -2.75
N LEU A 280 1.09 14.66 -3.96
CA LEU A 280 2.05 15.63 -4.49
C LEU A 280 1.62 16.19 -5.85
N ASP A 281 1.73 17.50 -6.00
CA ASP A 281 1.67 18.16 -7.31
C ASP A 281 3.02 17.96 -8.02
N LEU A 282 3.03 17.14 -9.07
CA LEU A 282 4.25 16.81 -9.83
C LEU A 282 4.92 18.04 -10.47
N LYS A 283 4.18 19.12 -10.77
CA LYS A 283 4.75 20.39 -11.26
C LYS A 283 5.55 21.14 -10.19
N LYS A 284 5.25 20.89 -8.92
CA LYS A 284 5.87 21.55 -7.76
C LYS A 284 6.75 20.60 -6.95
N THR A 285 6.95 19.39 -7.46
CA THR A 285 7.72 18.34 -6.80
C THR A 285 9.15 18.33 -7.31
N SER A 286 10.06 17.88 -6.47
CA SER A 286 11.48 17.77 -6.78
C SER A 286 12.00 16.38 -6.42
N LEU A 287 13.17 16.04 -6.99
CA LEU A 287 13.91 14.81 -6.67
C LEU A 287 14.07 14.62 -5.15
N GLY A 288 14.57 15.65 -4.46
CA GLY A 288 14.80 15.61 -3.02
C GLY A 288 13.52 15.40 -2.21
N LYS A 289 12.38 15.93 -2.67
CA LYS A 289 11.08 15.71 -2.02
C LYS A 289 10.64 14.24 -2.12
N ILE A 290 10.74 13.65 -3.32
CA ILE A 290 10.38 12.23 -3.54
C ILE A 290 11.30 11.33 -2.71
N ARG A 291 12.63 11.54 -2.77
CA ARG A 291 13.60 10.74 -1.99
C ARG A 291 13.38 10.89 -0.48
N ASN A 292 13.10 12.09 0.02
CA ASN A 292 12.85 12.29 1.44
C ASN A 292 11.59 11.58 1.94
N LEU A 293 10.50 11.60 1.16
CA LEU A 293 9.25 10.94 1.54
C LEU A 293 9.35 9.41 1.46
N THR A 294 9.97 8.91 0.40
CA THR A 294 10.03 7.48 0.10
C THR A 294 11.16 6.76 0.82
N LYS A 295 12.24 7.49 1.15
CA LYS A 295 13.53 6.96 1.59
C LYS A 295 14.18 6.02 0.58
N ILE A 296 13.90 6.26 -0.71
CA ILE A 296 14.39 5.48 -1.86
C ILE A 296 15.14 6.44 -2.79
N GLU A 297 16.40 6.12 -3.10
CA GLU A 297 17.21 6.95 -4.01
C GLU A 297 16.82 6.77 -5.48
N LYS A 298 16.56 5.51 -5.88
CA LYS A 298 16.11 5.10 -7.21
C LYS A 298 15.11 3.97 -7.11
N PHE A 299 14.18 3.95 -8.04
CA PHE A 299 13.20 2.90 -8.24
C PHE A 299 13.63 2.05 -9.42
N ASP A 300 13.54 0.73 -9.29
CA ASP A 300 13.90 -0.17 -10.38
C ASP A 300 13.03 0.11 -11.60
N ILE A 301 11.73 0.31 -11.38
CA ILE A 301 10.74 0.61 -12.43
C ILE A 301 10.02 1.92 -12.10
N VAL A 302 9.92 2.80 -13.09
CA VAL A 302 9.11 4.02 -13.03
C VAL A 302 8.05 3.99 -14.12
N PHE A 303 6.81 4.29 -13.77
CA PHE A 303 5.72 4.52 -14.70
C PHE A 303 5.49 6.02 -14.86
N PHE A 304 5.42 6.49 -16.11
CA PHE A 304 5.05 7.86 -16.47
C PHE A 304 4.04 7.80 -17.62
N LEU A 305 2.79 7.50 -17.29
CA LEU A 305 1.80 7.02 -18.24
C LEU A 305 0.78 8.10 -18.57
N SER A 306 0.81 8.64 -19.80
CA SER A 306 -0.09 9.70 -20.26
C SER A 306 0.03 11.01 -19.48
N MET A 307 1.21 11.34 -18.95
CA MET A 307 1.41 12.50 -18.06
C MET A 307 2.08 13.70 -18.72
N ILE A 308 2.76 13.53 -19.85
CA ILE A 308 3.65 14.56 -20.42
C ILE A 308 2.93 15.88 -20.72
N THR A 309 1.69 15.86 -21.25
CA THR A 309 0.95 17.12 -21.52
C THR A 309 0.39 17.76 -20.25
N HIS A 310 0.36 17.02 -19.14
CA HIS A 310 -0.16 17.53 -17.88
C HIS A 310 0.93 18.21 -17.08
N VAL A 311 2.16 17.68 -17.06
CA VAL A 311 3.24 18.13 -16.16
C VAL A 311 4.61 18.28 -16.84
N ASP A 312 4.66 18.29 -18.17
CA ASP A 312 5.88 18.19 -18.99
C ASP A 312 6.67 16.90 -18.67
N PHE A 313 7.93 16.79 -19.11
CA PHE A 313 8.82 15.71 -18.69
C PHE A 313 9.76 16.21 -17.58
N PRO A 314 9.51 15.86 -16.29
CA PRO A 314 10.36 16.32 -15.22
C PRO A 314 11.79 15.75 -15.33
N GLU A 315 12.80 16.63 -15.31
CA GLU A 315 14.21 16.23 -15.41
C GLU A 315 14.64 15.23 -14.33
N TYR A 316 14.00 15.26 -13.16
CA TYR A 316 14.30 14.35 -12.06
C TYR A 316 13.91 12.89 -12.35
N ILE A 317 13.05 12.61 -13.35
CA ILE A 317 12.63 11.24 -13.66
C ILE A 317 13.85 10.39 -13.99
N LYS A 318 14.78 10.89 -14.80
CA LYS A 318 15.99 10.14 -15.14
C LYS A 318 16.76 9.73 -13.89
N GLU A 319 16.80 10.58 -12.86
CA GLU A 319 17.52 10.36 -11.60
C GLU A 319 16.80 9.41 -10.63
N LEU A 320 15.52 9.16 -10.85
CA LEU A 320 14.73 8.19 -10.11
C LEU A 320 14.73 6.80 -10.77
N VAL A 321 14.94 6.71 -12.08
CA VAL A 321 14.96 5.43 -12.80
C VAL A 321 16.25 4.66 -12.50
N GLY A 322 16.09 3.46 -11.96
CA GLY A 322 17.14 2.47 -11.73
C GLY A 322 17.34 1.57 -12.95
N GLU A 323 16.26 1.00 -13.50
CA GLU A 323 16.34 0.01 -14.59
C GLU A 323 15.43 0.34 -15.78
N LEU A 324 14.17 0.70 -15.53
CA LEU A 324 13.16 0.88 -16.58
C LEU A 324 12.24 2.06 -16.31
N LEU A 325 12.06 2.91 -17.32
CA LEU A 325 10.94 3.83 -17.44
C LEU A 325 9.94 3.26 -18.46
N VAL A 326 8.69 3.07 -18.04
CA VAL A 326 7.57 2.86 -18.96
C VAL A 326 6.90 4.21 -19.20
N PHE A 327 6.98 4.68 -20.45
CA PHE A 327 6.48 5.98 -20.86
C PHE A 327 5.33 5.81 -21.85
N GLU A 328 4.20 6.48 -21.61
CA GLU A 328 3.09 6.57 -22.56
C GLU A 328 2.83 8.05 -22.86
N GLU A 329 2.79 8.42 -24.15
CA GLU A 329 2.40 9.76 -24.57
C GLU A 329 0.94 10.08 -24.15
N SER A 330 0.59 11.36 -24.12
CA SER A 330 -0.79 11.81 -23.92
C SER A 330 -1.43 12.30 -25.22
N GLY A 331 -2.75 12.14 -25.33
CA GLY A 331 -3.48 12.37 -26.59
C GLY A 331 -3.80 13.83 -26.92
N MET A 332 -3.60 14.77 -25.98
CA MET A 332 -3.84 16.20 -26.24
C MET A 332 -2.57 16.85 -26.79
N GLN A 333 -2.54 17.02 -28.12
CA GLN A 333 -1.55 17.76 -28.92
C GLN A 333 -0.18 17.11 -29.10
N THR A 334 -0.13 16.21 -30.09
CA THR A 334 1.05 15.94 -30.93
C THR A 334 1.64 17.20 -31.58
N ASP A 335 0.92 18.33 -31.58
CA ASP A 335 1.32 19.54 -32.31
C ASP A 335 2.20 20.51 -31.50
N PHE A 336 2.17 20.48 -30.15
CA PHE A 336 2.99 21.38 -29.32
C PHE A 336 4.46 20.94 -29.19
N MET A 337 4.79 19.71 -29.58
CA MET A 337 6.16 19.17 -29.55
C MET A 337 6.88 19.23 -30.89
N THR A 338 6.29 19.90 -31.89
CA THR A 338 6.80 19.98 -33.27
C THR A 338 8.07 20.83 -33.42
N SER A 339 8.46 21.59 -32.39
CA SER A 339 9.71 22.36 -32.38
C SER A 339 10.89 21.69 -31.63
N GLY A 340 10.68 20.55 -30.95
CA GLY A 340 11.69 19.95 -30.04
C GLY A 340 12.02 18.45 -30.25
N GLY A 341 11.48 17.81 -31.29
CA GLY A 341 11.84 16.41 -31.64
C GLY A 341 10.95 15.31 -31.02
N GLY A 342 9.81 15.65 -30.40
CA GLY A 342 8.87 14.66 -29.86
C GLY A 342 9.34 13.93 -28.59
N SER A 343 8.49 13.05 -28.02
CA SER A 343 8.82 12.35 -26.78
C SER A 343 10.02 11.42 -26.92
N GLU A 344 10.20 10.83 -28.10
CA GLU A 344 11.36 10.00 -28.41
C GLU A 344 12.69 10.76 -28.31
N SER A 345 12.75 12.01 -28.80
CA SER A 345 13.94 12.87 -28.61
C SER A 345 14.21 13.16 -27.14
N ILE A 346 13.17 13.52 -26.38
CA ILE A 346 13.30 13.75 -24.92
C ILE A 346 13.85 12.50 -24.24
N LEU A 347 13.33 11.31 -24.56
CA LEU A 347 13.79 10.07 -23.97
C LEU A 347 15.23 9.75 -24.39
N ASN A 348 15.58 9.87 -25.67
CA ASN A 348 16.95 9.61 -26.17
C ASN A 348 17.99 10.57 -25.58
N ASN A 349 17.60 11.78 -25.19
CA ASN A 349 18.49 12.72 -24.51
C ASN A 349 18.72 12.37 -23.03
N ASN A 350 17.89 11.52 -22.43
CA ASN A 350 17.91 11.22 -21.00
C ASN A 350 18.25 9.75 -20.68
N PHE A 351 18.19 8.86 -21.66
CA PHE A 351 18.35 7.41 -21.49
C PHE A 351 19.23 6.84 -22.60
N SER A 352 19.99 5.80 -22.28
CA SER A 352 20.96 5.18 -23.20
C SER A 352 20.30 4.24 -24.22
N ASN A 353 19.15 3.69 -23.86
CA ASN A 353 18.38 2.78 -24.69
C ASN A 353 16.89 3.12 -24.61
N VAL A 354 16.31 3.53 -25.74
CA VAL A 354 14.88 3.83 -25.88
C VAL A 354 14.30 2.89 -26.92
N GLU A 355 13.36 2.06 -26.47
CA GLU A 355 12.67 1.08 -27.29
C GLU A 355 11.23 1.53 -27.52
N TYR A 356 10.84 1.67 -28.78
CA TYR A 356 9.45 1.90 -29.16
C TYR A 356 8.66 0.57 -29.07
N ARG A 357 7.60 0.55 -28.26
CA ARG A 357 6.80 -0.66 -27.96
C ARG A 357 5.47 -0.72 -28.70
N GLY A 358 5.11 0.32 -29.45
CA GLY A 358 3.86 0.38 -30.21
C GLY A 358 2.95 1.52 -29.77
N HIS A 359 1.64 1.31 -29.90
CA HIS A 359 0.62 2.29 -29.53
C HIS A 359 -0.39 1.70 -28.54
N SER A 360 -0.90 2.52 -27.61
CA SER A 360 -2.04 2.13 -26.79
C SER A 360 -3.34 2.19 -27.57
N ARG A 361 -4.11 1.10 -27.58
CA ARG A 361 -5.36 0.97 -28.36
C ARG A 361 -6.41 1.99 -27.94
N SER A 362 -6.39 2.40 -26.67
CA SER A 362 -7.38 3.33 -26.13
C SER A 362 -7.40 4.69 -26.86
N HIS A 363 -6.26 5.15 -27.40
CA HIS A 363 -6.12 6.49 -27.95
C HIS A 363 -5.02 6.64 -29.01
N ASN A 364 -4.45 5.53 -29.51
CA ASN A 364 -3.31 5.51 -30.41
C ASN A 364 -2.09 6.30 -29.90
N ARG A 365 -1.78 6.17 -28.60
CA ARG A 365 -0.66 6.89 -27.96
C ARG A 365 0.62 6.08 -28.05
N LYS A 366 1.75 6.69 -28.41
CA LYS A 366 3.02 5.95 -28.46
C LYS A 366 3.44 5.49 -27.08
N VAL A 367 4.01 4.29 -27.05
CA VAL A 367 4.56 3.66 -25.86
C VAL A 367 6.05 3.46 -26.07
N PHE A 368 6.83 3.86 -25.07
CA PHE A 368 8.28 3.69 -25.06
C PHE A 368 8.73 3.03 -23.76
N TRP A 369 9.73 2.18 -23.87
CA TRP A 369 10.51 1.69 -22.75
C TRP A 369 11.88 2.33 -22.81
N ALA A 370 12.29 3.03 -21.75
CA ALA A 370 13.58 3.68 -21.68
C ALA A 370 14.42 3.11 -20.53
N ARG A 371 15.68 2.80 -20.78
CA ARG A 371 16.61 2.18 -19.83
C ARG A 371 17.86 3.03 -19.65
N ARG A 372 18.43 2.98 -18.44
CA ARG A 372 19.70 3.64 -18.14
C ARG A 372 20.89 2.89 -18.68
#